data_AF-A0A5D2CXJ5-F1
#
_entry.id   AF-A0A5D2CXJ5-F1
#
_cell.length_a   1.000
_cell.length_b   1.000
_cell.length_c   1.000
_cell.angle_alpha   90.00
_cell.angle_beta   90.00
_cell.angle_gamma   90.00
#
_symmetry.space_group_name_H-M   'P 1'
#
loop_
_entity.id
_entity.type
_entity.pdbx_description
1 polymer ?
#
loop_
_entity_poly.entity_id
_entity_poly.type
_entity_poly.pdbx_seq_one_letter_code
_entity_poly.pdbx_strand_id
1 'polypeptide(L)'
;MAVLFLAHGCSCRAVNFWDKSPKCPECVGLPEDRLLVLHALARKFAVLTISSVGECWTFGKERLIVEDIITWWVKRQNFGKLPLVALGASSGGYFVSAIANDLKFSSITLMIAEGLFDRMDIKEDYPPTLFVHMPKDTHRQQKITEFMQVLRSKRVDVAEIKCMELPLSPTFLSDRIPGVGQTISAMLFDLFREKGFVDKNGYMKRDGRATRWEDAIQDSKPNLLENHLVHPVQEELNLAFAYHEMTSLQSEDILKWFESHMT
;
A
#
# COMPACT_ATOMS: atom_id res chain seq x y z
N MET A 1 1.20 21.59 0.92
CA MET A 1 2.49 20.93 0.63
C MET A 1 2.98 20.34 1.94
N ALA A 2 3.32 19.06 1.92
CA ALA A 2 3.71 18.30 3.10
C ALA A 2 4.83 17.31 2.73
N VAL A 3 5.48 16.75 3.74
CA VAL A 3 6.35 15.59 3.58
C VAL A 3 5.53 14.32 3.84
N LEU A 4 5.57 13.37 2.91
CA LEU A 4 4.94 12.06 3.05
C LEU A 4 6.00 10.98 3.20
N PHE A 5 6.00 10.28 4.32
CA PHE A 5 6.75 9.05 4.52
C PHE A 5 5.91 7.83 4.11
N LEU A 6 6.46 6.96 3.25
CA LEU A 6 5.85 5.69 2.84
C LEU A 6 6.63 4.50 3.39
N ALA A 7 5.96 3.65 4.16
CA ALA A 7 6.49 2.38 4.67
C ALA A 7 5.85 1.19 3.97
N HIS A 8 6.67 0.39 3.28
CA HIS A 8 6.21 -0.77 2.50
C HIS A 8 5.68 -1.94 3.34
N GLY A 9 4.92 -2.84 2.72
CA GLY A 9 4.59 -4.15 3.29
C GLY A 9 5.74 -5.16 3.22
N CYS A 10 5.56 -6.35 3.79
CA CYS A 10 6.59 -7.39 3.72
C CYS A 10 6.95 -7.73 2.26
N SER A 11 8.20 -8.14 2.02
CA SER A 11 8.73 -8.50 0.69
C SER A 11 8.81 -7.36 -0.33
N CYS A 12 8.30 -6.16 0.00
CA CYS A 12 8.51 -4.92 -0.74
C CYS A 12 9.73 -4.14 -0.19
N ARG A 13 10.10 -3.06 -0.88
CA ARG A 13 11.24 -2.17 -0.58
C ARG A 13 10.99 -0.75 -1.09
N ALA A 14 11.81 0.21 -0.66
CA ALA A 14 11.72 1.59 -1.14
C ALA A 14 11.77 1.72 -2.68
N VAL A 15 12.50 0.84 -3.37
CA VAL A 15 12.66 0.83 -4.82
C VAL A 15 11.39 0.42 -5.59
N ASN A 16 10.42 -0.21 -4.92
CA ASN A 16 9.15 -0.58 -5.54
C ASN A 16 8.25 0.64 -5.80
N PHE A 17 8.38 1.70 -5.01
CA PHE A 17 7.61 2.95 -5.13
C PHE A 17 8.04 3.86 -6.28
N TRP A 18 9.17 3.60 -6.92
CA TRP A 18 9.75 4.49 -7.92
C TRP A 18 9.93 3.77 -9.23
N ASP A 19 9.66 4.48 -10.34
CA ASP A 19 9.91 3.94 -11.68
C ASP A 19 11.41 3.83 -11.96
N LYS A 20 11.76 2.81 -12.74
CA LYS A 20 13.10 2.67 -13.29
C LYS A 20 13.49 3.92 -14.09
N SER A 21 14.65 4.48 -13.80
CA SER A 21 15.17 5.66 -14.50
C SER A 21 16.70 5.65 -14.54
N PRO A 22 17.35 6.48 -15.37
CA PRO A 22 18.82 6.60 -15.34
C PRO A 22 19.38 6.99 -13.97
N LYS A 23 18.59 7.66 -13.12
CA LYS A 23 18.98 8.05 -11.75
C LYS A 23 18.71 6.96 -10.72
N CYS A 24 17.88 5.97 -11.04
CA CYS A 24 17.62 4.81 -10.22
C CYS A 24 17.40 3.57 -11.12
N PRO A 25 18.48 2.94 -11.59
CA PRO A 25 18.38 1.78 -12.48
C PRO A 25 17.80 0.53 -11.78
N GLU A 26 17.89 0.47 -10.46
CA GLU A 26 17.36 -0.60 -9.59
C GLU A 26 15.91 -0.39 -9.16
N CYS A 27 15.32 0.76 -9.50
CA CYS A 27 13.93 1.03 -9.21
C CYS A 27 13.02 0.14 -10.07
N VAL A 28 11.92 -0.34 -9.48
CA VAL A 28 11.03 -1.35 -10.08
C VAL A 28 9.72 -0.72 -10.54
N GLY A 29 9.06 0.04 -9.66
CA GLY A 29 7.78 0.66 -9.94
C GLY A 29 6.62 -0.35 -9.95
N LEU A 30 6.37 -1.01 -8.81
CA LEU A 30 5.20 -1.89 -8.67
C LEU A 30 3.91 -1.07 -8.82
N PRO A 31 2.85 -1.64 -9.44
CA PRO A 31 1.67 -0.90 -9.87
C PRO A 31 1.07 0.03 -8.79
N GLU A 32 0.75 -0.51 -7.62
CA GLU A 32 0.09 0.27 -6.56
C GLU A 32 1.07 1.18 -5.82
N ASP A 33 2.29 0.71 -5.55
CA ASP A 33 3.36 1.48 -4.91
C ASP A 33 3.65 2.77 -5.69
N ARG A 34 3.93 2.64 -7.00
CA ARG A 34 4.31 3.79 -7.83
C ARG A 34 3.16 4.77 -7.96
N LEU A 35 1.92 4.30 -8.03
CA LEU A 35 0.75 5.16 -8.22
C LEU A 35 0.51 6.00 -6.96
N LEU A 36 0.70 5.45 -5.76
CA LEU A 36 0.67 6.24 -4.52
C LEU A 36 1.66 7.41 -4.56
N VAL A 37 2.89 7.17 -5.04
CA VAL A 37 3.89 8.25 -5.21
C VAL A 37 3.43 9.26 -6.25
N LEU A 38 2.98 8.82 -7.42
CA LEU A 38 2.57 9.73 -8.50
C LEU A 38 1.39 10.61 -8.07
N HIS A 39 0.40 10.05 -7.38
CA HIS A 39 -0.72 10.81 -6.83
C HIS A 39 -0.28 11.82 -5.77
N ALA A 40 0.63 11.43 -4.86
CA ALA A 40 1.18 12.33 -3.86
C ALA A 40 1.98 13.48 -4.48
N LEU A 41 2.84 13.19 -5.47
CA LEU A 41 3.61 14.20 -6.21
C LEU A 41 2.70 15.16 -6.98
N ALA A 42 1.63 14.66 -7.61
CA ALA A 42 0.64 15.50 -8.29
C ALA A 42 -0.05 16.49 -7.33
N ARG A 43 -0.18 16.12 -6.04
CA ARG A 43 -0.68 16.98 -4.97
C ARG A 43 0.41 17.76 -4.22
N LYS A 44 1.62 17.83 -4.77
CA LYS A 44 2.76 18.59 -4.24
C LYS A 44 3.19 18.12 -2.84
N PHE A 45 3.14 16.82 -2.59
CA PHE A 45 3.83 16.22 -1.46
C PHE A 45 5.28 15.95 -1.83
N ALA A 46 6.20 16.18 -0.90
CA ALA A 46 7.56 15.68 -0.98
C ALA A 46 7.58 14.27 -0.40
N VAL A 47 7.90 13.27 -1.23
CA VAL A 47 7.75 11.85 -0.85
C VAL A 47 9.11 11.26 -0.45
N LEU A 48 9.14 10.58 0.70
CA LEU A 48 10.28 9.82 1.20
C LEU A 48 9.86 8.36 1.39
N THR A 49 10.60 7.44 0.76
CA THR A 49 10.43 5.99 0.95
C THR A 49 11.70 5.42 1.56
N ILE A 50 11.55 4.48 2.50
CA ILE A 50 12.67 3.85 3.22
C ILE A 50 12.45 2.34 3.18
N SER A 51 13.52 1.57 2.92
CA SER A 51 13.46 0.11 3.00
C SER A 51 13.69 -0.33 4.44
N SER A 52 12.92 -1.32 4.89
CA SER A 52 13.23 -2.01 6.13
C SER A 52 14.57 -2.74 6.04
N VAL A 53 15.15 -3.07 7.21
CA VAL A 53 16.39 -3.85 7.31
C VAL A 53 16.22 -5.25 6.74
N GLY A 54 15.07 -5.87 6.98
CA GLY A 54 14.73 -7.21 6.51
C GLY A 54 13.60 -7.19 5.49
N GLU A 55 12.91 -8.33 5.41
CA GLU A 55 11.71 -8.49 4.58
C GLU A 55 10.53 -7.65 5.09
N CYS A 56 10.36 -7.59 6.41
CA CYS A 56 9.33 -6.83 7.10
C CYS A 56 9.98 -5.83 8.05
N TRP A 57 9.22 -4.79 8.41
CA TRP A 57 9.61 -3.84 9.46
C TRP A 57 9.69 -4.48 10.85
N THR A 58 10.63 -3.98 11.66
CA THR A 58 10.79 -4.33 13.07
C THR A 58 10.59 -3.10 13.96
N PHE A 59 10.16 -3.33 15.21
CA PHE A 59 9.76 -2.25 16.11
C PHE A 59 10.82 -1.89 17.16
N GLY A 60 12.02 -2.48 17.04
CA GLY A 60 13.14 -2.23 17.95
C GLY A 60 13.97 -1.03 17.49
N LYS A 61 15.28 -1.27 17.34
CA LYS A 61 16.27 -0.26 16.92
C LYS A 61 15.93 0.43 15.58
N GLU A 62 15.22 -0.27 14.70
CA GLU A 62 14.84 0.27 13.39
C GLU A 62 13.96 1.52 13.49
N ARG A 63 13.08 1.63 14.51
CA ARG A 63 12.28 2.86 14.73
C ARG A 63 13.16 4.09 14.90
N LEU A 64 14.17 4.01 15.77
CA LEU A 64 15.11 5.10 16.04
C LEU A 64 15.91 5.48 14.79
N ILE A 65 16.38 4.48 14.04
CA ILE A 65 17.13 4.72 12.79
C ILE A 65 16.26 5.44 11.76
N VAL A 66 15.00 5.05 11.63
CA VAL A 66 14.09 5.64 10.65
C VAL A 66 13.67 7.05 11.06
N GLU A 67 13.44 7.29 12.35
CA GLU A 67 13.22 8.63 12.89
C GLU A 67 14.39 9.56 12.55
N ASP A 68 15.63 9.09 12.75
CA ASP A 68 16.85 9.83 12.40
C ASP A 68 16.93 10.12 10.88
N ILE A 69 16.63 9.12 10.04
CA ILE A 69 16.63 9.28 8.58
C ILE A 69 15.60 10.32 8.13
N ILE A 70 14.37 10.24 8.63
CA ILE A 70 13.29 11.18 8.29
C ILE A 70 13.69 12.59 8.73
N THR A 71 14.11 12.75 9.99
CA THR A 71 14.51 14.06 10.54
C THR A 71 15.67 14.67 9.77
N TRP A 72 16.70 13.87 9.48
CA TRP A 72 17.86 14.29 8.69
C TRP A 72 17.45 14.71 7.28
N TRP A 73 16.62 13.92 6.60
CA TRP A 73 16.20 14.19 5.23
C TRP A 73 15.34 15.46 5.16
N VAL A 74 14.36 15.61 6.06
CA VAL A 74 13.52 16.81 6.17
C VAL A 74 14.38 18.06 6.38
N LYS A 75 15.37 17.99 7.27
CA LYS A 75 16.31 19.11 7.50
C LYS A 75 17.15 19.39 6.25
N ARG A 76 17.72 18.36 5.62
CA ARG A 76 18.58 18.49 4.44
C ARG A 76 17.85 19.12 3.26
N GLN A 77 16.57 18.82 3.08
CA GLN A 77 15.73 19.40 2.02
C GLN A 77 15.08 20.74 2.40
N ASN A 78 15.39 21.28 3.59
CA ASN A 78 14.80 22.51 4.12
C ASN A 78 13.26 22.46 4.25
N PHE A 79 12.74 21.28 4.59
CA PHE A 79 11.30 21.02 4.76
C PHE A 79 10.83 21.12 6.21
N GLY A 80 11.65 21.59 7.15
CA GLY A 80 11.33 21.60 8.59
C GLY A 80 10.11 22.45 9.01
N LYS A 81 9.53 23.25 8.10
CA LYS A 81 8.28 23.99 8.32
C LYS A 81 7.05 23.32 7.72
N LEU A 82 7.24 22.23 6.98
CA LEU A 82 6.14 21.50 6.35
C LEU A 82 5.59 20.46 7.31
N PRO A 83 4.26 20.20 7.27
CA PRO A 83 3.68 19.08 8.00
C PRO A 83 4.28 17.76 7.49
N LEU A 84 4.47 16.83 8.41
CA LEU A 84 4.93 15.46 8.14
C LEU A 84 3.74 14.51 8.29
N VAL A 85 3.46 13.72 7.27
CA VAL A 85 2.44 12.67 7.29
C VAL A 85 3.06 11.33 6.93
N ALA A 86 2.40 10.24 7.28
CA ALA A 86 2.90 8.89 6.97
C ALA A 86 1.78 7.97 6.48
N LEU A 87 2.15 7.06 5.57
CA LEU A 87 1.34 5.92 5.19
C LEU A 87 2.19 4.66 5.29
N GLY A 88 1.64 3.63 5.92
CA GLY A 88 2.27 2.32 5.98
C GLY A 88 1.32 1.23 5.54
N ALA A 89 1.80 0.27 4.76
CA ALA A 89 1.04 -0.91 4.33
C ALA A 89 1.49 -2.18 5.06
N SER A 90 0.55 -2.97 5.57
CA SER A 90 0.80 -4.25 6.27
C SER A 90 1.85 -4.08 7.38
N SER A 91 3.02 -4.75 7.31
CA SER A 91 4.15 -4.54 8.26
C SER A 91 4.56 -3.07 8.41
N GLY A 92 4.54 -2.31 7.31
CA GLY A 92 4.76 -0.86 7.31
C GLY A 92 3.65 -0.09 8.03
N GLY A 93 2.41 -0.57 7.98
CA GLY A 93 1.30 0.03 8.73
C GLY A 93 1.46 -0.17 10.23
N TYR A 94 1.84 -1.37 10.67
CA TYR A 94 2.22 -1.59 12.07
C TYR A 94 3.39 -0.69 12.49
N PHE A 95 4.40 -0.57 11.63
CA PHE A 95 5.56 0.26 11.90
C PHE A 95 5.19 1.74 12.02
N VAL A 96 4.41 2.28 11.08
CA VAL A 96 3.90 3.66 11.12
C VAL A 96 3.08 3.90 12.38
N SER A 97 2.25 2.94 12.79
CA SER A 97 1.50 3.08 14.05
C SER A 97 2.42 3.22 15.27
N ALA A 98 3.55 2.50 15.31
CA ALA A 98 4.49 2.58 16.42
C ALA A 98 5.36 3.84 16.37
N ILE A 99 5.95 4.17 15.22
CA ILE A 99 6.82 5.35 15.10
C ILE A 99 6.04 6.67 15.26
N ALA A 100 4.72 6.66 15.04
CA ALA A 100 3.86 7.81 15.33
C ALA A 100 3.78 8.16 16.82
N ASN A 101 4.18 7.25 17.71
CA ASN A 101 4.38 7.55 19.12
C ASN A 101 5.74 8.24 19.37
N ASP A 102 6.72 8.12 18.49
CA ASP A 102 8.07 8.68 18.67
C ASP A 102 8.21 10.02 17.94
N LEU A 103 7.72 10.07 16.70
CA LEU A 103 7.82 11.21 15.80
C LEU A 103 6.46 11.86 15.56
N LYS A 104 6.42 13.19 15.58
CA LYS A 104 5.19 13.96 15.39
C LYS A 104 4.76 14.00 13.92
N PHE A 105 3.67 13.31 13.61
CA PHE A 105 2.97 13.41 12.34
C PHE A 105 1.72 14.30 12.48
N SER A 106 1.36 14.99 11.41
CA SER A 106 0.08 15.72 11.30
C SER A 106 -1.10 14.75 11.19
N SER A 107 -0.91 13.63 10.50
CA SER A 107 -1.86 12.52 10.41
C SER A 107 -1.16 11.31 9.79
N ILE A 108 -1.72 10.12 10.02
CA ILE A 108 -1.21 8.86 9.49
C ILE A 108 -2.30 8.05 8.78
N THR A 109 -1.89 7.20 7.85
CA THR A 109 -2.73 6.19 7.21
C THR A 109 -2.15 4.80 7.42
N LEU A 110 -2.96 3.88 7.93
CA LEU A 110 -2.63 2.48 8.14
C LEU A 110 -3.38 1.64 7.11
N MET A 111 -2.67 1.19 6.08
CA MET A 111 -3.23 0.39 5.00
C MET A 111 -3.04 -1.09 5.28
N ILE A 112 -4.11 -1.88 5.13
CA ILE A 112 -4.17 -3.32 5.41
C ILE A 112 -3.53 -3.69 6.75
N ALA A 113 -3.60 -2.78 7.72
CA ALA A 113 -2.98 -2.84 9.03
C ALA A 113 -3.91 -2.28 10.11
N GLU A 114 -4.02 -3.00 11.22
CA GLU A 114 -4.77 -2.61 12.41
C GLU A 114 -3.92 -1.77 13.37
N GLY A 115 -2.59 -1.79 13.24
CA GLY A 115 -1.67 -1.07 14.13
C GLY A 115 -1.32 -1.85 15.41
N LEU A 116 -0.45 -1.27 16.25
CA LEU A 116 0.09 -1.89 17.47
C LEU A 116 -0.50 -1.31 18.76
N PHE A 117 -1.76 -0.87 18.71
CA PHE A 117 -2.42 -0.11 19.79
C PHE A 117 -2.64 -0.90 21.08
N ASP A 118 -2.57 -2.23 21.04
CA ASP A 118 -2.61 -3.13 22.21
C ASP A 118 -1.22 -3.38 22.83
N ARG A 119 -0.15 -2.93 22.17
CA ARG A 119 1.25 -3.18 22.56
C ARG A 119 2.01 -1.91 22.89
N MET A 120 1.34 -0.76 22.91
CA MET A 120 1.94 0.52 23.22
C MET A 120 0.97 1.42 23.98
N ASP A 121 1.52 2.28 24.84
CA ASP A 121 0.78 3.38 25.43
C ASP A 121 0.61 4.49 24.39
N ILE A 122 -0.64 4.73 23.97
CA ILE A 122 -0.98 5.79 23.00
C ILE A 122 -0.80 7.14 23.68
N LYS A 123 0.10 7.98 23.15
CA LYS A 123 0.35 9.33 23.65
C LYS A 123 -0.88 10.23 23.49
N GLU A 124 -0.99 11.25 24.35
CA GLU A 124 -2.12 12.20 24.31
C GLU A 124 -2.19 12.99 22.99
N ASP A 125 -1.05 13.21 22.34
CA ASP A 125 -0.93 13.91 21.06
C ASP A 125 -0.76 12.96 19.86
N TYR A 126 -1.22 11.71 19.99
CA TYR A 126 -1.18 10.73 18.90
C TYR A 126 -1.94 11.22 17.67
N PRO A 127 -1.38 11.07 16.45
CA PRO A 127 -1.93 11.71 15.27
C PRO A 127 -3.29 11.13 14.84
N PRO A 128 -4.15 11.95 14.20
CA PRO A 128 -5.31 11.48 13.46
C PRO A 128 -4.95 10.29 12.56
N THR A 129 -5.74 9.22 12.64
CA THR A 129 -5.43 7.93 11.99
C THR A 129 -6.54 7.52 11.02
N LEU A 130 -6.17 7.31 9.76
CA LEU A 130 -7.04 6.71 8.75
C LEU A 130 -6.70 5.24 8.57
N PHE A 131 -7.70 4.36 8.68
CA PHE A 131 -7.55 2.96 8.31
C PHE A 131 -8.01 2.74 6.87
N VAL A 132 -7.20 2.07 6.05
CA VAL A 132 -7.58 1.68 4.68
C VAL A 132 -7.48 0.16 4.60
N HIS A 133 -8.59 -0.54 4.43
CA HIS A 133 -8.57 -2.01 4.51
C HIS A 133 -9.55 -2.65 3.56
N MET A 134 -9.38 -3.96 3.38
CA MET A 134 -10.19 -4.77 2.50
C MET A 134 -11.11 -5.65 3.34
N PRO A 135 -12.45 -5.52 3.23
CA PRO A 135 -13.38 -6.21 4.12
C PRO A 135 -13.34 -7.74 4.10
N LYS A 136 -12.80 -8.38 3.06
CA LYS A 136 -12.64 -9.85 3.05
C LYS A 136 -11.55 -10.33 4.03
N ASP A 137 -10.62 -9.46 4.42
CA ASP A 137 -9.71 -9.71 5.55
C ASP A 137 -10.47 -9.48 6.87
N THR A 138 -11.36 -10.43 7.20
CA THR A 138 -12.31 -10.33 8.30
C THR A 138 -11.62 -10.19 9.67
N HIS A 139 -10.49 -10.86 9.86
CA HIS A 139 -9.70 -10.75 11.07
C HIS A 139 -9.18 -9.32 11.26
N ARG A 140 -8.60 -8.75 10.20
CA ARG A 140 -8.12 -7.36 10.20
C ARG A 140 -9.24 -6.36 10.42
N GLN A 141 -10.37 -6.54 9.73
CA GLN A 141 -11.54 -5.67 9.86
C GLN A 141 -12.05 -5.64 11.30
N GLN A 142 -12.13 -6.79 11.96
CA GLN A 142 -12.55 -6.86 13.36
C GLN A 142 -11.57 -6.07 14.25
N LYS A 143 -10.27 -6.28 14.08
CA LYS A 143 -9.24 -5.58 14.87
C LYS A 143 -9.22 -4.08 14.65
N ILE A 144 -9.39 -3.63 13.41
CA ILE A 144 -9.54 -2.20 13.08
C ILE A 144 -10.75 -1.64 13.83
N THR A 145 -11.89 -2.32 13.79
CA THR A 145 -13.11 -1.87 14.50
C THR A 145 -12.86 -1.70 16.00
N GLU A 146 -12.15 -2.64 16.63
CA GLU A 146 -11.75 -2.57 18.04
C GLU A 146 -10.83 -1.36 18.29
N PHE A 147 -9.78 -1.18 17.49
CA PHE A 147 -8.79 -0.11 17.71
C PHE A 147 -9.29 1.29 17.36
N MET A 148 -10.24 1.42 16.44
CA MET A 148 -10.93 2.70 16.23
C MET A 148 -11.67 3.15 17.50
N GLN A 149 -12.25 2.23 18.28
CA GLN A 149 -12.89 2.57 19.56
C GLN A 149 -11.85 3.01 20.60
N VAL A 150 -10.71 2.31 20.68
CA VAL A 150 -9.59 2.66 21.56
C VAL A 150 -9.10 4.08 21.27
N LEU A 151 -8.80 4.38 20.01
CA LEU A 151 -8.31 5.68 19.58
C LEU A 151 -9.32 6.82 19.84
N ARG A 152 -10.61 6.59 19.56
CA ARG A 152 -11.68 7.56 19.87
C ARG A 152 -11.79 7.83 21.38
N SER A 153 -11.61 6.80 22.22
CA SER A 153 -11.60 6.99 23.69
C SER A 153 -10.44 7.87 24.16
N LYS A 154 -9.35 7.92 23.38
CA LYS A 154 -8.19 8.80 23.57
C LYS A 154 -8.33 10.14 22.85
N ARG A 155 -9.50 10.45 22.29
CA ARG A 155 -9.81 11.68 21.54
C ARG A 155 -8.97 11.87 20.26
N VAL A 156 -8.44 10.78 19.71
CA VAL A 156 -7.81 10.79 18.38
C VAL A 156 -8.92 10.78 17.33
N ASP A 157 -8.80 11.61 16.30
CA ASP A 157 -9.70 11.56 15.14
C ASP A 157 -9.38 10.34 14.26
N VAL A 158 -10.41 9.59 13.88
CA VAL A 158 -10.27 8.28 13.24
C VAL A 158 -11.39 8.00 12.24
N ALA A 159 -10.97 7.62 11.04
CA ALA A 159 -11.84 7.21 9.94
C ALA A 159 -11.40 5.87 9.33
N GLU A 160 -12.28 5.26 8.52
CA GLU A 160 -11.95 4.07 7.73
C GLU A 160 -12.38 4.23 6.26
N ILE A 161 -11.61 3.62 5.36
CA ILE A 161 -11.97 3.38 3.96
C ILE A 161 -11.97 1.87 3.72
N LYS A 162 -13.05 1.38 3.12
CA LYS A 162 -13.22 -0.03 2.73
C LYS A 162 -12.97 -0.19 1.25
N CYS A 163 -11.87 -0.85 0.91
CA CYS A 163 -11.52 -1.22 -0.45
C CYS A 163 -12.28 -2.48 -0.85
N MET A 164 -13.28 -2.32 -1.72
CA MET A 164 -14.12 -3.43 -2.20
C MET A 164 -13.47 -4.14 -3.38
N GLU A 165 -13.92 -5.37 -3.65
CA GLU A 165 -13.52 -6.11 -4.83
C GLU A 165 -13.91 -5.39 -6.11
N LEU A 166 -13.16 -5.64 -7.18
CA LEU A 166 -13.41 -5.04 -8.49
C LEU A 166 -13.35 -6.12 -9.58
N PRO A 167 -14.15 -5.97 -10.65
CA PRO A 167 -14.18 -6.92 -11.73
C PRO A 167 -12.93 -6.75 -12.61
N LEU A 168 -12.33 -7.87 -13.00
CA LEU A 168 -11.36 -7.89 -14.08
C LEU A 168 -12.08 -7.61 -15.42
N SER A 169 -11.35 -6.93 -16.31
CA SER A 169 -11.74 -6.67 -17.69
C SER A 169 -10.60 -7.09 -18.63
N PRO A 170 -10.83 -7.17 -19.95
CA PRO A 170 -9.77 -7.46 -20.91
C PRO A 170 -8.59 -6.47 -20.85
N THR A 171 -8.82 -5.22 -20.43
CA THR A 171 -7.77 -4.18 -20.34
C THR A 171 -7.20 -4.01 -18.93
N PHE A 172 -7.79 -4.66 -17.93
CA PHE A 172 -7.49 -4.41 -16.51
C PHE A 172 -5.99 -4.44 -16.19
N LEU A 173 -5.27 -5.48 -16.64
CA LEU A 173 -3.84 -5.61 -16.35
C LEU A 173 -3.02 -4.61 -17.18
N SER A 174 -3.38 -4.36 -18.44
CA SER A 174 -2.65 -3.39 -19.27
C SER A 174 -2.86 -1.93 -18.84
N ASP A 175 -4.00 -1.62 -18.23
CA ASP A 175 -4.30 -0.27 -17.73
C ASP A 175 -3.51 0.05 -16.45
N ARG A 176 -2.99 -0.99 -15.76
CA ARG A 176 -2.45 -0.87 -14.40
C ARG A 176 -0.99 -1.30 -14.29
N ILE A 177 -0.56 -2.26 -15.11
CA ILE A 177 0.79 -2.82 -15.08
C ILE A 177 1.60 -2.31 -16.28
N PRO A 178 2.60 -1.44 -16.07
CA PRO A 178 3.54 -1.04 -17.10
C PRO A 178 4.24 -2.27 -17.70
N GLY A 179 4.27 -2.36 -19.03
CA GLY A 179 4.88 -3.49 -19.74
C GLY A 179 3.89 -4.61 -20.12
N VAL A 180 2.68 -4.64 -19.54
CA VAL A 180 1.62 -5.53 -20.01
C VAL A 180 0.88 -4.88 -21.17
N GLY A 181 1.03 -5.42 -22.37
CA GLY A 181 0.26 -4.98 -23.54
C GLY A 181 -1.21 -5.41 -23.50
N GLN A 182 -2.10 -4.64 -24.15
CA GLN A 182 -3.54 -4.92 -24.21
C GLN A 182 -3.85 -6.34 -24.71
N THR A 183 -3.11 -6.83 -25.72
CA THR A 183 -3.26 -8.19 -26.24
C THR A 183 -2.99 -9.25 -25.18
N ILE A 184 -1.90 -9.10 -24.41
CA ILE A 184 -1.53 -10.03 -23.32
C ILE A 184 -2.60 -9.98 -22.23
N SER A 185 -3.03 -8.77 -21.82
CA SER A 185 -4.08 -8.58 -20.83
C SER A 185 -5.38 -9.28 -21.24
N ALA A 186 -5.83 -9.12 -22.49
CA ALA A 186 -7.03 -9.79 -23.00
C ALA A 186 -6.87 -11.31 -23.03
N MET A 187 -5.71 -11.82 -23.47
CA MET A 187 -5.42 -13.25 -23.49
C MET A 187 -5.39 -13.90 -22.10
N LEU A 188 -4.91 -13.16 -21.09
CA LEU A 188 -4.93 -13.59 -19.68
C LEU A 188 -6.36 -13.58 -19.14
N PHE A 189 -7.12 -12.52 -19.41
CA PHE A 189 -8.52 -12.44 -18.99
C PHE A 189 -9.36 -13.60 -19.55
N ASP A 190 -9.21 -13.92 -20.84
CA ASP A 190 -9.89 -15.05 -21.46
C ASP A 190 -9.48 -16.39 -20.83
N LEU A 191 -8.19 -16.58 -20.54
CA LEU A 191 -7.70 -17.76 -19.82
C LEU A 191 -8.32 -17.86 -18.43
N PHE A 192 -8.39 -16.75 -17.68
CA PHE A 192 -8.98 -16.73 -16.34
C PHE A 192 -10.47 -17.08 -16.38
N ARG A 193 -11.20 -16.67 -17.43
CA ARG A 193 -12.59 -17.05 -17.65
C ARG A 193 -12.74 -18.53 -18.00
N GLU A 194 -11.91 -19.03 -18.93
CA GLU A 194 -11.93 -20.44 -19.36
C GLU A 194 -11.66 -21.39 -18.18
N LYS A 195 -10.66 -21.09 -17.35
CA LYS A 195 -10.32 -21.87 -16.15
C LYS A 195 -11.27 -21.61 -14.98
N GLY A 196 -12.20 -20.66 -15.12
CA GLY A 196 -13.20 -20.34 -14.12
C GLY A 196 -12.64 -19.64 -12.87
N PHE A 197 -11.47 -19.00 -12.95
CA PHE A 197 -10.88 -18.21 -11.87
C PHE A 197 -11.66 -16.93 -11.59
N VAL A 198 -12.25 -16.36 -12.64
CA VAL A 198 -13.25 -15.27 -12.54
C VAL A 198 -14.67 -15.78 -12.75
N ASP A 199 -15.64 -15.06 -12.22
CA ASP A 199 -17.06 -15.31 -12.46
C ASP A 199 -17.56 -14.66 -13.77
N LYS A 200 -18.87 -14.78 -14.02
CA LYS A 200 -19.51 -14.22 -15.23
C LYS A 200 -19.46 -12.69 -15.31
N ASN A 201 -19.24 -12.01 -14.19
CA ASN A 201 -19.17 -10.56 -14.07
C ASN A 201 -17.71 -10.06 -13.99
N GLY A 202 -16.72 -10.97 -14.03
CA GLY A 202 -15.30 -10.64 -13.99
C GLY A 202 -14.69 -10.63 -12.59
N TYR A 203 -15.43 -10.96 -11.54
CA TYR A 203 -14.89 -10.97 -10.17
C TYR A 203 -14.04 -12.21 -9.91
N MET A 204 -12.92 -12.02 -9.23
CA MET A 204 -12.07 -13.11 -8.75
C MET A 204 -12.85 -13.97 -7.75
N LYS A 205 -12.89 -15.29 -7.97
CA LYS A 205 -13.58 -16.22 -7.06
C LYS A 205 -12.75 -16.59 -5.84
N ARG A 206 -11.44 -16.38 -5.91
CA ARG A 206 -10.46 -16.70 -4.86
C ARG A 206 -9.38 -15.63 -4.84
N ASP A 207 -8.65 -15.57 -3.73
CA ASP A 207 -7.41 -14.79 -3.59
C ASP A 207 -6.48 -15.07 -4.78
N GLY A 208 -5.95 -14.00 -5.39
CA GLY A 208 -5.03 -14.07 -6.53
C GLY A 208 -3.78 -14.89 -6.22
N ARG A 209 -3.28 -14.84 -4.98
CA ARG A 209 -2.14 -15.63 -4.49
C ARG A 209 -2.49 -17.10 -4.27
N ALA A 210 -3.75 -17.41 -3.95
CA ALA A 210 -4.23 -18.78 -3.78
C ALA A 210 -4.71 -19.41 -5.11
N THR A 211 -4.79 -18.62 -6.17
CA THR A 211 -5.24 -19.06 -7.49
C THR A 211 -4.06 -19.60 -8.29
N ARG A 212 -4.18 -20.81 -8.84
CA ARG A 212 -3.14 -21.47 -9.65
C ARG A 212 -3.13 -20.95 -11.10
N TRP A 213 -3.09 -19.64 -11.28
CA TRP A 213 -3.17 -19.01 -12.60
C TRP A 213 -1.85 -19.13 -13.37
N GLU A 214 -0.71 -19.13 -12.68
CA GLU A 214 0.61 -19.37 -13.27
C GLU A 214 0.70 -20.76 -13.90
N ASP A 215 0.23 -21.80 -13.20
CA ASP A 215 0.16 -23.16 -13.73
C ASP A 215 -0.72 -23.23 -14.99
N ALA A 216 -1.85 -22.50 -15.00
CA ALA A 216 -2.72 -22.45 -16.17
C ALA A 216 -2.05 -21.79 -17.38
N ILE A 217 -1.20 -20.78 -17.16
CA ILE A 217 -0.38 -20.17 -18.22
C ILE A 217 0.65 -21.19 -18.71
N GLN A 218 1.37 -21.83 -17.80
CA GLN A 218 2.39 -22.82 -18.14
C GLN A 218 1.81 -23.96 -19.00
N ASP A 219 0.62 -24.44 -18.65
CA ASP A 219 -0.05 -25.54 -19.34
C ASP A 219 -0.64 -25.14 -20.70
N SER A 220 -1.20 -23.93 -20.80
CA SER A 220 -2.03 -23.55 -21.96
C SER A 220 -1.31 -22.64 -22.95
N LYS A 221 -0.44 -21.75 -22.45
CA LYS A 221 0.23 -20.68 -23.21
C LYS A 221 1.62 -20.37 -22.61
N PRO A 222 2.58 -21.30 -22.71
CA PRO A 222 3.93 -21.07 -22.18
C PRO A 222 4.56 -19.84 -22.85
N ASN A 223 5.29 -19.04 -22.07
CA ASN A 223 5.91 -17.76 -22.48
C ASN A 223 4.94 -16.60 -22.80
N LEU A 224 3.65 -16.70 -22.43
CA LEU A 224 2.71 -15.59 -22.61
C LEU A 224 3.10 -14.35 -21.78
N LEU A 225 3.66 -14.57 -20.59
CA LEU A 225 4.00 -13.53 -19.64
C LEU A 225 5.49 -13.61 -19.30
N GLU A 226 6.17 -12.47 -19.34
CA GLU A 226 7.56 -12.40 -18.90
C GLU A 226 7.67 -12.57 -17.38
N ASN A 227 8.70 -13.27 -16.90
CA ASN A 227 8.86 -13.60 -15.48
C ASN A 227 8.78 -12.37 -14.55
N HIS A 228 9.28 -11.22 -14.99
CA HIS A 228 9.28 -10.00 -14.20
C HIS A 228 7.88 -9.38 -14.03
N LEU A 229 6.90 -9.79 -14.85
CA LEU A 229 5.51 -9.34 -14.78
C LEU A 229 4.62 -10.27 -13.94
N VAL A 230 5.12 -11.45 -13.54
CA VAL A 230 4.35 -12.42 -12.74
C VAL A 230 3.91 -11.82 -11.40
N HIS A 231 4.85 -11.22 -10.67
CA HIS A 231 4.57 -10.61 -9.37
C HIS A 231 3.58 -9.44 -9.47
N PRO A 232 3.78 -8.43 -10.35
CA PRO A 232 2.77 -7.39 -10.56
C PRO A 232 1.37 -7.91 -10.91
N VAL A 233 1.28 -8.95 -11.75
CA VAL A 233 -0.02 -9.56 -12.08
C VAL A 233 -0.64 -10.20 -10.83
N GLN A 234 0.13 -10.94 -10.03
CA GLN A 234 -0.37 -11.56 -8.81
C GLN A 234 -0.91 -10.53 -7.80
N GLU A 235 -0.21 -9.41 -7.61
CA GLU A 235 -0.66 -8.31 -6.74
C GLU A 235 -1.96 -7.70 -7.24
N GLU A 236 -2.07 -7.42 -8.54
CA GLU A 236 -3.30 -6.86 -9.13
C GLU A 236 -4.49 -7.84 -9.08
N LEU A 237 -4.25 -9.15 -9.17
CA LEU A 237 -5.29 -10.16 -8.97
C LEU A 237 -5.74 -10.23 -7.51
N ASN A 238 -4.82 -10.07 -6.56
CA ASN A 238 -5.13 -10.06 -5.15
C ASN A 238 -5.89 -8.77 -4.73
N LEU A 239 -5.47 -7.63 -5.28
CA LEU A 239 -6.20 -6.36 -5.21
C LEU A 239 -7.63 -6.51 -5.73
N ALA A 240 -7.79 -7.12 -6.92
CA ALA A 240 -9.11 -7.31 -7.51
C ALA A 240 -10.02 -8.20 -6.65
N PHE A 241 -9.46 -9.19 -5.97
CA PHE A 241 -10.18 -10.00 -4.99
C PHE A 241 -10.52 -9.21 -3.71
N ALA A 242 -9.84 -8.09 -3.43
CA ALA A 242 -9.94 -7.30 -2.21
C ALA A 242 -9.63 -8.12 -0.95
N TYR A 243 -8.40 -8.65 -0.87
CA TYR A 243 -7.87 -9.28 0.34
C TYR A 243 -6.41 -8.90 0.57
N HIS A 244 -6.12 -8.27 1.71
CA HIS A 244 -4.75 -7.99 2.20
C HIS A 244 -3.74 -7.55 1.11
N GLU A 245 -4.12 -6.54 0.32
CA GLU A 245 -3.27 -5.95 -0.72
C GLU A 245 -3.16 -4.43 -0.57
N MET A 246 -1.96 -3.89 -0.86
CA MET A 246 -1.78 -2.45 -0.92
C MET A 246 -2.57 -1.88 -2.11
N THR A 247 -3.07 -0.65 -1.99
CA THR A 247 -3.81 -0.05 -3.09
C THR A 247 -3.64 1.46 -3.26
N SER A 248 -3.56 1.87 -4.52
CA SER A 248 -3.60 3.25 -4.97
C SER A 248 -5.02 3.73 -5.32
N LEU A 249 -6.01 2.84 -5.38
CA LEU A 249 -7.39 3.17 -5.79
C LEU A 249 -8.03 4.25 -4.91
N GLN A 250 -7.62 4.33 -3.64
CA GLN A 250 -8.14 5.29 -2.67
C GLN A 250 -7.19 6.47 -2.40
N SER A 251 -6.21 6.70 -3.29
CA SER A 251 -5.22 7.76 -3.13
C SER A 251 -5.85 9.14 -2.98
N GLU A 252 -6.95 9.43 -3.67
CA GLU A 252 -7.62 10.72 -3.58
C GLU A 252 -8.11 11.01 -2.15
N ASP A 253 -8.79 10.03 -1.54
CA ASP A 253 -9.37 10.20 -0.21
C ASP A 253 -8.30 10.12 0.89
N ILE A 254 -7.27 9.30 0.71
CA ILE A 254 -6.08 9.28 1.58
C ILE A 254 -5.38 10.65 1.58
N LEU A 255 -5.18 11.25 0.41
CA LEU A 255 -4.47 12.53 0.32
C LEU A 255 -5.35 13.68 0.85
N LYS A 256 -6.68 13.64 0.65
CA LYS A 256 -7.62 14.56 1.30
C LYS A 256 -7.59 14.44 2.83
N TRP A 257 -7.50 13.22 3.36
CA TRP A 257 -7.34 12.99 4.79
C TRP A 257 -6.10 13.70 5.32
N PHE A 258 -4.95 13.51 4.66
CA PHE A 258 -3.73 14.22 5.05
C PHE A 258 -3.90 15.74 5.00
N GLU A 259 -4.40 16.28 3.90
CA GLU A 259 -4.62 17.73 3.71
C GLU A 259 -5.53 18.34 4.77
N SER A 260 -6.57 17.63 5.19
CA SER A 260 -7.50 18.09 6.23
C SER A 260 -6.88 18.21 7.63
N HIS A 261 -5.70 17.63 7.84
CA HIS A 261 -4.98 17.60 9.13
C HIS A 261 -3.62 18.31 9.09
N MET A 262 -3.32 19.07 8.03
CA MET A 262 -2.05 19.79 7.88
C MET A 262 -1.94 21.10 8.69
N THR A 263 -2.99 21.49 9.40
CA THR A 263 -3.11 22.78 10.11
C THR A 263 -2.82 22.67 11.59
#